data_AF-A0A4R4STV1-F1
#
_entry.id   AF-A0A4R4STV1-F1
#
_cell.length_a   1.000
_cell.length_b   1.000
_cell.length_c   1.000
_cell.angle_alpha   90.00
_cell.angle_beta   90.00
_cell.angle_gamma   90.00
#
_symmetry.space_group_name_H-M   'P 1'
#
loop_
_entity.id
_entity.type
_entity.pdbx_description
1 polymer ?
#
loop_
_entity_poly.entity_id
_entity_poly.type
_entity_poly.pdbx_seq_one_letter_code
_entity_poly.pdbx_strand_id
1 'polypeptide(L)'
;MATMTSAVPPPGFNQPPGQQPPGAPPYGYPQQAAPGYGYPQQHDMGGPQGPYGTGYPVGPGGPGKRNNNTVWIVVAAIVAVALAAGIAIFAVGSGDDDNNNQADGNSDGGGGNGGNNSTEDDQSQPTTEPTREGSESDSTAPDPNATVPPGYAGAWVGEVTGDDGAFMLRLEIEDGTAGQAVVTEYSLLDSVMCVEGSTLVSSNNGMQVTGSGVTSTFPTGATCNPFGEQTITMQGTTLHWESGRWSADLSPSQQDVGSDGMPYAIFTETFSSSDLRFDPETTSYPGDLALTVTNADNSCSWSQPMMNGGLQETTIYVGPGSVLSGDCDALPSYRISWPETNGGKPSQIQFFRLGSDSAEFTAQNDNG
;
A
#
# COMPACT_ATOMS: atom_id res chain seq x y z
N MET A 1 6.55 10.64 53.11
CA MET A 1 5.26 11.36 53.12
C MET A 1 5.47 12.68 52.43
N ALA A 2 5.00 12.81 51.19
CA ALA A 2 5.13 14.00 50.37
C ALA A 2 3.73 14.58 50.12
N THR A 3 3.54 15.83 50.51
CA THR A 3 2.33 16.63 50.33
C THR A 3 2.24 17.12 48.89
N MET A 4 1.14 16.80 48.19
CA MET A 4 0.82 17.40 46.90
C MET A 4 0.01 18.68 47.09
N THR A 5 0.53 19.76 46.53
CA THR A 5 -0.08 21.10 46.51
C THR A 5 -0.95 21.23 45.27
N SER A 6 -2.23 21.56 45.48
CA SER A 6 -3.25 21.78 44.44
C SER A 6 -3.04 23.13 43.75
N ALA A 7 -3.03 23.12 42.41
CA ALA A 7 -2.97 24.33 41.58
C ALA A 7 -4.38 24.81 41.18
N VAL A 8 -4.58 26.12 41.29
CA VAL A 8 -5.81 26.86 40.98
C VAL A 8 -5.89 27.14 39.45
N PRO A 9 -7.05 26.97 38.79
CA PRO A 9 -7.18 27.23 37.36
C PRO A 9 -7.20 28.75 37.02
N PRO A 10 -6.72 29.14 35.82
CA PRO A 10 -6.62 30.53 35.40
C PRO A 10 -7.97 31.17 35.05
N PRO A 11 -8.12 32.52 35.19
CA PRO A 11 -9.34 33.26 34.88
C PRO A 11 -9.65 33.33 33.37
N GLY A 12 -10.93 33.26 33.04
CA GLY A 12 -11.47 33.11 31.68
C GLY A 12 -11.33 34.33 30.76
N PHE A 13 -11.25 34.03 29.46
CA PHE A 13 -11.34 34.97 28.36
C PHE A 13 -12.80 35.20 27.94
N ASN A 14 -13.19 36.47 27.83
CA ASN A 14 -14.46 36.93 27.28
C ASN A 14 -14.58 36.54 25.79
N GLN A 15 -15.65 35.84 25.43
CA GLN A 15 -16.06 35.59 24.05
C GLN A 15 -16.86 36.78 23.49
N PRO A 16 -16.63 37.19 22.23
CA PRO A 16 -17.43 38.20 21.54
C PRO A 16 -18.82 37.66 21.11
N PRO A 17 -19.84 38.53 20.98
CA PRO A 17 -21.22 38.14 20.65
C PRO A 17 -21.32 37.56 19.23
N GLY A 18 -21.87 36.35 19.14
CA GLY A 18 -22.03 35.61 17.89
C GLY A 18 -23.06 36.22 16.94
N GLN A 19 -22.71 36.20 15.64
CA GLN A 19 -23.66 36.40 14.55
C GLN A 19 -24.44 35.11 14.30
N GLN A 20 -25.76 35.21 14.24
CA GLN A 20 -26.66 34.12 13.86
C GLN A 20 -26.49 33.76 12.38
N PRO A 21 -26.34 32.47 12.03
CA PRO A 21 -26.32 32.03 10.64
C PRO A 21 -27.73 32.11 10.00
N PRO A 22 -27.85 32.47 8.70
CA PRO A 22 -29.13 32.52 7.99
C PRO A 22 -29.78 31.15 7.86
N GLY A 23 -31.10 31.10 8.09
CA GLY A 23 -31.89 29.88 8.07
C GLY A 23 -31.89 29.14 6.73
N ALA A 24 -31.80 27.81 6.81
CA ALA A 24 -31.91 26.91 5.66
C ALA A 24 -33.35 26.86 5.11
N PRO A 25 -33.54 26.72 3.79
CA PRO A 25 -34.85 26.61 3.17
C PRO A 25 -35.52 25.24 3.46
N PRO A 26 -36.87 25.20 3.54
CA PRO A 26 -37.62 23.99 3.86
C PRO A 26 -37.59 22.97 2.71
N TYR A 27 -37.18 21.74 3.04
CA TYR A 27 -37.12 20.60 2.12
C TYR A 27 -38.54 20.05 1.89
N GLY A 28 -39.09 20.25 0.69
CA GLY A 28 -40.35 19.66 0.25
C GLY A 28 -40.11 18.35 -0.49
N TYR A 29 -40.75 17.27 -0.04
CA TYR A 29 -40.78 15.98 -0.74
C TYR A 29 -41.74 16.03 -1.94
N PRO A 30 -41.34 15.66 -3.17
CA PRO A 30 -42.28 15.41 -4.24
C PRO A 30 -42.96 14.04 -4.05
N GLN A 31 -44.28 14.07 -4.15
CA GLN A 31 -45.18 12.93 -4.07
C GLN A 31 -45.02 12.06 -5.32
N GLN A 32 -44.68 10.78 -5.14
CA GLN A 32 -44.47 9.80 -6.20
C GLN A 32 -45.83 9.21 -6.63
N ALA A 33 -46.19 9.35 -7.91
CA ALA A 33 -47.34 8.69 -8.51
C ALA A 33 -46.94 7.32 -9.09
N ALA A 34 -47.75 6.30 -8.83
CA ALA A 34 -47.57 4.91 -9.27
C ALA A 34 -48.27 4.63 -10.64
N PRO A 35 -48.20 3.42 -11.24
CA PRO A 35 -47.49 3.14 -12.48
C PRO A 35 -48.41 2.91 -13.69
N GLY A 36 -47.99 3.36 -14.88
CA GLY A 36 -48.68 3.15 -16.15
C GLY A 36 -47.87 2.28 -17.11
N TYR A 37 -48.37 1.08 -17.41
CA TYR A 37 -47.90 0.16 -18.44
C TYR A 37 -48.16 0.73 -19.86
N GLY A 38 -47.15 0.74 -20.73
CA GLY A 38 -47.33 1.04 -22.16
C GLY A 38 -46.04 0.94 -22.98
N TYR A 39 -46.03 0.04 -23.97
CA TYR A 39 -45.10 -0.10 -25.10
C TYR A 39 -45.92 0.00 -26.40
N PRO A 40 -45.34 0.14 -27.61
CA PRO A 40 -44.32 1.08 -28.09
C PRO A 40 -44.83 1.90 -29.31
N GLN A 41 -44.18 3.02 -29.65
CA GLN A 41 -44.21 3.52 -31.04
C GLN A 41 -42.87 4.14 -31.44
N GLN A 42 -42.31 3.59 -32.52
CA GLN A 42 -41.32 4.24 -33.38
C GLN A 42 -42.01 5.43 -34.08
N HIS A 43 -41.40 6.61 -34.04
CA HIS A 43 -41.67 7.68 -34.99
C HIS A 43 -40.37 8.36 -35.43
N ASP A 44 -40.16 8.24 -36.72
CA ASP A 44 -39.25 8.98 -37.59
C ASP A 44 -39.82 10.40 -37.77
N MET A 45 -39.04 11.46 -37.56
CA MET A 45 -39.34 12.81 -38.08
C MET A 45 -38.17 13.79 -37.90
N GLY A 46 -37.67 14.29 -39.03
CA GLY A 46 -36.75 15.41 -39.12
C GLY A 46 -37.39 16.77 -38.80
N GLY A 47 -36.57 17.73 -38.38
CA GLY A 47 -36.97 19.10 -38.08
C GLY A 47 -35.78 19.99 -37.67
N PRO A 48 -35.93 21.34 -37.67
CA PRO A 48 -35.02 22.28 -38.34
C PRO A 48 -33.93 22.94 -37.49
N GLN A 49 -32.97 23.54 -38.21
CA GLN A 49 -31.77 24.27 -37.78
C GLN A 49 -32.01 25.31 -36.66
N GLY A 50 -31.21 25.24 -35.60
CA GLY A 50 -31.04 26.26 -34.58
C GLY A 50 -29.63 26.89 -34.64
N PRO A 51 -29.48 28.22 -34.48
CA PRO A 51 -28.20 28.91 -34.60
C PRO A 51 -27.50 29.11 -33.24
N TYR A 52 -26.16 29.05 -33.27
CA TYR A 52 -25.20 29.33 -32.19
C TYR A 52 -24.96 28.23 -31.15
N GLY A 53 -23.78 27.61 -31.22
CA GLY A 53 -23.21 26.75 -30.19
C GLY A 53 -21.74 26.46 -30.49
N THR A 54 -20.87 26.95 -29.62
CA THR A 54 -19.40 26.97 -29.62
C THR A 54 -18.71 25.62 -29.84
N GLY A 55 -17.62 25.65 -30.63
CA GLY A 55 -16.88 24.48 -31.09
C GLY A 55 -15.95 23.86 -30.05
N TYR A 56 -15.89 22.53 -30.08
CA TYR A 56 -14.83 21.69 -29.52
C TYR A 56 -14.01 21.09 -30.68
N PRO A 57 -12.67 21.03 -30.59
CA PRO A 57 -11.85 20.41 -31.62
C PRO A 57 -11.96 18.88 -31.56
N VAL A 58 -12.49 18.31 -32.64
CA VAL A 58 -12.59 16.86 -32.87
C VAL A 58 -11.23 16.38 -33.41
N GLY A 59 -10.56 15.51 -32.66
CA GLY A 59 -9.31 14.86 -33.08
C GLY A 59 -9.58 13.73 -34.09
N PRO A 60 -8.69 13.52 -35.08
CA PRO A 60 -8.91 12.55 -36.16
C PRO A 60 -8.70 11.09 -35.72
N GLY A 61 -9.78 10.30 -35.77
CA GLY A 61 -9.75 8.85 -35.65
C GLY A 61 -9.22 8.18 -36.91
N GLY A 62 -8.20 7.34 -36.75
CA GLY A 62 -7.66 6.46 -37.78
C GLY A 62 -7.85 4.98 -37.42
N PRO A 63 -8.18 4.09 -38.37
CA PRO A 63 -8.39 2.66 -38.11
C PRO A 63 -7.05 1.90 -38.07
N GLY A 64 -6.63 1.50 -36.86
CA GLY A 64 -5.43 0.70 -36.62
C GLY A 64 -5.71 -0.81 -36.70
N LYS A 65 -5.08 -1.46 -37.69
CA LYS A 65 -5.15 -2.89 -37.99
C LYS A 65 -4.34 -3.68 -36.94
N ARG A 66 -4.99 -4.53 -36.13
CA ARG A 66 -4.32 -5.41 -35.15
C ARG A 66 -3.52 -6.51 -35.86
N ASN A 67 -2.22 -6.57 -35.60
CA ASN A 67 -1.29 -7.60 -36.04
C ASN A 67 -0.96 -8.53 -34.85
N ASN A 68 -1.34 -9.81 -34.96
CA ASN A 68 -1.19 -10.86 -33.94
C ASN A 68 0.27 -11.32 -33.66
N ASN A 69 1.28 -10.49 -33.93
CA ASN A 69 2.69 -10.86 -33.74
C ASN A 69 3.24 -10.51 -32.35
N THR A 70 2.50 -9.78 -31.52
CA THR A 70 2.91 -9.42 -30.14
C THR A 70 2.92 -10.63 -29.20
N VAL A 71 2.08 -11.64 -29.45
CA VAL A 71 1.99 -12.84 -28.59
C VAL A 71 3.26 -13.70 -28.64
N TRP A 72 4.01 -13.69 -29.75
CA TRP A 72 5.24 -14.48 -29.87
C TRP A 72 6.48 -13.83 -29.23
N ILE A 73 6.49 -12.50 -29.07
CA ILE A 73 7.64 -11.78 -28.49
C ILE A 73 7.65 -11.93 -26.95
N VAL A 74 6.48 -11.96 -26.32
CA VAL A 74 6.36 -12.12 -24.85
C VAL A 74 6.79 -13.53 -24.41
N VAL A 75 6.45 -14.58 -25.18
CA VAL A 75 6.86 -15.96 -24.86
C VAL A 75 8.38 -16.15 -24.99
N ALA A 76 9.03 -15.48 -25.94
CA ALA A 76 10.48 -15.55 -26.11
C ALA A 76 11.26 -14.83 -24.98
N ALA A 77 10.72 -13.74 -24.44
CA ALA A 77 11.34 -13.02 -23.32
C ALA A 77 11.29 -13.80 -22.00
N ILE A 78 10.18 -14.52 -21.73
CA ILE A 78 10.02 -15.33 -20.50
C ILE A 78 10.99 -16.52 -20.49
N VAL A 79 11.24 -17.16 -21.64
CA VAL A 79 12.22 -18.27 -21.75
C VAL A 79 13.66 -17.79 -21.53
N ALA A 80 13.99 -16.55 -21.95
CA ALA A 80 15.32 -15.98 -21.74
C ALA A 80 15.61 -15.63 -20.27
N VAL A 81 14.61 -15.13 -19.53
CA VAL A 81 14.76 -14.84 -18.10
C VAL A 81 14.84 -16.13 -17.26
N ALA A 82 14.08 -17.17 -17.62
CA ALA A 82 14.16 -18.46 -16.94
C ALA A 82 15.51 -19.19 -17.14
N LEU A 83 16.20 -18.94 -18.26
CA LEU A 83 17.55 -19.48 -18.50
C LEU A 83 18.66 -18.70 -17.79
N ALA A 84 18.44 -17.43 -17.45
CA ALA A 84 19.43 -16.60 -16.74
C ALA A 84 19.49 -16.85 -15.22
N ALA A 85 18.40 -17.34 -14.62
CA ALA A 85 18.34 -17.67 -13.18
C ALA A 85 18.80 -19.11 -12.85
N GLY A 86 19.18 -19.91 -13.85
CA GLY A 86 19.36 -21.37 -13.73
C GLY A 86 20.79 -21.90 -13.58
N ILE A 87 21.81 -21.10 -13.25
CA ILE A 87 23.18 -21.61 -13.04
C ILE A 87 23.91 -20.86 -11.92
N ALA A 88 23.67 -21.25 -10.67
CA ALA A 88 24.57 -20.91 -9.56
C ALA A 88 24.48 -21.90 -8.39
N ILE A 89 24.49 -23.22 -8.64
CA ILE A 89 24.90 -24.20 -7.61
C ILE A 89 25.74 -25.27 -8.29
N PHE A 90 27.06 -25.15 -8.18
CA PHE A 90 28.04 -26.23 -7.93
C PHE A 90 29.45 -25.67 -8.15
N ALA A 91 30.19 -25.42 -7.06
CA ALA A 91 31.66 -25.62 -6.97
C ALA A 91 32.25 -24.93 -5.72
N VAL A 92 32.06 -25.52 -4.54
CA VAL A 92 33.09 -25.64 -3.51
C VAL A 92 32.83 -27.03 -2.92
N GLY A 93 33.69 -28.03 -3.07
CA GLY A 93 35.12 -27.96 -2.89
C GLY A 93 35.43 -28.79 -1.66
N SER A 94 35.48 -30.10 -1.90
CA SER A 94 35.92 -31.19 -1.04
C SER A 94 37.09 -30.84 -0.09
N GLY A 95 36.91 -31.15 1.18
CA GLY A 95 37.97 -31.40 2.15
C GLY A 95 37.63 -32.66 2.93
N ASP A 96 38.20 -33.78 2.50
CA ASP A 96 38.32 -35.01 3.27
C ASP A 96 39.20 -34.76 4.50
N ASP A 97 38.89 -35.38 5.64
CA ASP A 97 39.86 -36.03 6.53
C ASP A 97 39.13 -36.73 7.71
N ASP A 98 38.91 -38.03 7.52
CA ASP A 98 39.23 -39.16 8.40
C ASP A 98 39.16 -39.08 9.95
N ASN A 99 38.30 -39.97 10.46
CA ASN A 99 38.57 -41.05 11.43
C ASN A 99 38.69 -40.83 12.96
N ASN A 100 37.98 -41.76 13.62
CA ASN A 100 38.22 -42.44 14.90
C ASN A 100 37.51 -41.96 16.17
N ASN A 101 36.67 -42.89 16.67
CA ASN A 101 36.60 -43.42 18.04
C ASN A 101 37.10 -42.52 19.17
N GLN A 102 36.28 -42.30 20.21
CA GLN A 102 36.43 -43.00 21.50
C GLN A 102 35.33 -42.58 22.49
N ALA A 103 35.14 -43.44 23.48
CA ALA A 103 34.02 -43.56 24.39
C ALA A 103 34.05 -42.63 25.61
N ASP A 104 32.98 -42.80 26.40
CA ASP A 104 32.89 -42.68 27.86
C ASP A 104 32.83 -41.30 28.51
N GLY A 105 31.99 -41.20 29.55
CA GLY A 105 32.32 -40.38 30.71
C GLY A 105 31.21 -39.51 31.28
N ASN A 106 30.29 -40.13 32.03
CA ASN A 106 29.54 -39.52 33.13
C ASN A 106 30.47 -38.76 34.10
N SER A 107 30.08 -37.58 34.61
CA SER A 107 30.37 -37.09 35.98
C SER A 107 29.70 -35.75 36.29
N ASP A 108 28.91 -35.77 37.37
CA ASP A 108 28.46 -34.65 38.18
C ASP A 108 29.58 -33.72 38.66
N GLY A 109 29.20 -32.48 38.96
CA GLY A 109 29.54 -31.91 40.28
C GLY A 109 30.19 -30.53 40.30
N GLY A 110 29.59 -29.66 41.10
CA GLY A 110 30.35 -28.92 42.12
C GLY A 110 30.66 -27.46 41.84
N GLY A 111 30.00 -26.58 42.60
CA GLY A 111 30.29 -25.15 42.63
C GLY A 111 31.63 -24.78 43.27
N GLY A 112 31.96 -23.49 43.17
CA GLY A 112 33.17 -22.92 43.77
C GLY A 112 33.06 -21.40 43.85
N ASN A 113 32.70 -20.95 45.05
CA ASN A 113 32.74 -19.57 45.51
C ASN A 113 34.17 -19.19 45.96
N GLY A 114 34.51 -17.90 45.86
CA GLY A 114 35.70 -17.29 46.46
C GLY A 114 36.86 -17.08 45.46
N GLY A 115 37.56 -15.95 45.42
CA GLY A 115 37.56 -14.77 46.27
C GLY A 115 38.90 -14.05 46.09
N ASN A 116 38.88 -12.75 46.34
CA ASN A 116 40.00 -11.88 46.71
C ASN A 116 41.13 -11.54 45.71
N ASN A 117 41.12 -10.24 45.38
CA ASN A 117 42.14 -9.25 45.79
C ASN A 117 43.50 -9.28 45.08
N SER A 118 43.78 -8.27 44.27
CA SER A 118 45.03 -7.51 44.33
C SER A 118 44.90 -6.13 43.67
N THR A 119 45.60 -5.21 44.32
CA THR A 119 45.65 -3.76 44.26
C THR A 119 46.44 -3.23 43.06
N GLU A 120 46.16 -1.96 42.69
CA GLU A 120 47.08 -0.94 42.14
C GLU A 120 47.89 -1.27 40.87
N ASP A 121 47.59 -0.61 39.75
CA ASP A 121 48.50 0.45 39.27
C ASP A 121 47.90 1.35 38.19
N ASP A 122 48.39 2.58 38.26
CA ASP A 122 48.09 3.80 37.54
C ASP A 122 48.47 3.73 36.04
N GLN A 123 47.52 4.00 35.15
CA GLN A 123 47.81 4.66 33.87
C GLN A 123 46.54 5.29 33.27
N SER A 124 46.35 6.56 33.60
CA SER A 124 45.40 7.44 32.91
C SER A 124 45.87 7.66 31.46
N GLN A 125 45.34 6.87 30.51
CA GLN A 125 45.41 7.21 29.09
C GLN A 125 44.29 8.19 28.74
N PRO A 126 44.57 9.31 28.05
CA PRO A 126 43.54 10.18 27.53
C PRO A 126 42.87 9.46 26.35
N THR A 127 41.69 8.87 26.58
CA THR A 127 40.80 8.48 25.49
C THR A 127 40.26 9.76 24.87
N THR A 128 40.85 10.16 23.74
CA THR A 128 40.21 11.02 22.75
C THR A 128 38.92 10.33 22.32
N GLU A 129 37.80 10.70 22.96
CA GLU A 129 36.47 10.49 22.37
C GLU A 129 36.49 11.13 20.98
N PRO A 130 36.22 10.37 19.90
CA PRO A 130 35.99 10.99 18.62
C PRO A 130 34.71 11.80 18.75
N THR A 131 34.85 13.11 18.79
CA THR A 131 33.77 14.05 18.52
C THR A 131 33.09 13.57 17.23
N ARG A 132 31.90 12.98 17.35
CA ARG A 132 31.02 12.76 16.22
C ARG A 132 30.66 14.14 15.71
N GLU A 133 31.39 14.60 14.69
CA GLU A 133 30.95 15.68 13.82
C GLU A 133 29.56 15.28 13.35
N GLY A 134 28.53 15.97 13.87
CA GLY A 134 27.17 15.77 13.42
C GLY A 134 27.17 16.03 11.93
N SER A 135 26.85 15.02 11.12
CA SER A 135 26.48 15.23 9.73
C SER A 135 25.32 16.23 9.75
N GLU A 136 25.63 17.48 9.42
CA GLU A 136 24.64 18.48 9.10
C GLU A 136 23.82 17.86 7.97
N SER A 137 22.57 17.51 8.28
CA SER A 137 21.60 17.09 7.28
C SER A 137 21.40 18.30 6.38
N ASP A 138 22.10 18.27 5.24
CA ASP A 138 22.15 19.31 4.24
C ASP A 138 20.76 19.37 3.58
N SER A 139 19.82 19.99 4.30
CA SER A 139 18.44 20.16 3.86
C SER A 139 18.48 21.02 2.61
N THR A 140 18.46 20.36 1.45
CA THR A 140 18.56 21.04 0.17
C THR A 140 17.30 21.87 0.01
N ALA A 141 17.47 23.20 -0.08
CA ALA A 141 16.34 24.09 -0.33
C ALA A 141 15.61 23.66 -1.61
N PRO A 142 14.25 23.65 -1.64
CA PRO A 142 13.51 23.26 -2.83
C PRO A 142 13.93 24.08 -4.06
N ASP A 143 14.09 23.42 -5.21
CA ASP A 143 14.31 24.11 -6.49
C ASP A 143 12.98 24.74 -6.91
N PRO A 144 12.82 26.07 -6.88
CA PRO A 144 11.53 26.72 -7.13
C PRO A 144 10.99 26.50 -8.55
N ASN A 145 11.80 25.97 -9.47
CA ASN A 145 11.38 25.67 -10.84
C ASN A 145 11.12 24.18 -11.08
N ALA A 146 11.28 23.32 -10.06
CA ALA A 146 11.02 21.90 -10.24
C ALA A 146 9.54 21.65 -10.50
N THR A 147 9.26 20.79 -11.47
CA THR A 147 7.95 20.29 -11.80
C THR A 147 8.01 18.77 -11.93
N VAL A 148 6.92 18.07 -11.64
CA VAL A 148 6.86 16.62 -11.87
C VAL A 148 7.19 16.32 -13.33
N PRO A 149 8.22 15.50 -13.63
CA PRO A 149 8.62 15.26 -15.01
C PRO A 149 7.56 14.47 -15.80
N PRO A 150 7.43 14.70 -17.13
CA PRO A 150 6.54 13.92 -17.96
C PRO A 150 6.79 12.40 -17.84
N GLY A 151 5.71 11.65 -17.69
CA GLY A 151 5.74 10.19 -17.54
C GLY A 151 5.83 9.68 -16.11
N TYR A 152 6.08 10.55 -15.11
CA TYR A 152 6.06 10.14 -13.70
C TYR A 152 4.64 10.09 -13.12
N ALA A 153 3.78 11.03 -13.54
CA ALA A 153 2.39 11.08 -13.09
C ALA A 153 1.64 9.79 -13.44
N GLY A 154 0.91 9.25 -12.46
CA GLY A 154 0.22 7.97 -12.53
C GLY A 154 0.31 7.17 -11.23
N ALA A 155 -0.21 5.95 -11.27
CA ALA A 155 -0.14 5.02 -10.16
C ALA A 155 0.92 3.93 -10.42
N TRP A 156 1.73 3.63 -9.42
CA TRP A 156 2.85 2.72 -9.50
C TRP A 156 2.84 1.78 -8.31
N VAL A 157 3.18 0.51 -8.51
CA VAL A 157 3.17 -0.50 -7.45
C VAL A 157 4.36 -1.45 -7.59
N GLY A 158 4.92 -1.86 -6.46
CA GLY A 158 6.00 -2.84 -6.43
C GLY A 158 6.31 -3.29 -5.01
N GLU A 159 7.12 -4.33 -4.91
CA GLU A 159 7.62 -4.84 -3.64
C GLU A 159 8.92 -4.12 -3.29
N VAL A 160 8.96 -3.54 -2.11
CA VAL A 160 10.18 -2.98 -1.51
C VAL A 160 10.89 -4.10 -0.79
N THR A 161 12.19 -4.22 -1.06
CA THR A 161 13.07 -5.16 -0.37
C THR A 161 14.12 -4.40 0.42
N GLY A 162 14.50 -4.94 1.57
CA GLY A 162 15.62 -4.46 2.35
C GLY A 162 15.83 -5.30 3.61
N ASP A 163 16.77 -4.87 4.45
CA ASP A 163 17.29 -5.71 5.55
C ASP A 163 16.23 -6.08 6.61
N ASP A 164 15.19 -5.24 6.81
CA ASP A 164 14.16 -5.48 7.83
C ASP A 164 12.90 -6.17 7.26
N GLY A 165 12.98 -6.68 6.03
CA GLY A 165 11.89 -7.44 5.40
C GLY A 165 11.35 -6.77 4.13
N ALA A 166 10.30 -7.38 3.59
CA ALA A 166 9.62 -6.90 2.39
C ALA A 166 8.27 -6.28 2.74
N PHE A 167 7.88 -5.26 1.98
CA PHE A 167 6.55 -4.65 2.04
C PHE A 167 6.11 -4.21 0.65
N MET A 168 4.81 -4.05 0.43
CA MET A 168 4.30 -3.55 -0.84
C MET A 168 4.19 -2.03 -0.77
N LEU A 169 4.68 -1.35 -1.81
CA LEU A 169 4.59 0.10 -1.96
C LEU A 169 3.72 0.43 -3.16
N ARG A 170 2.77 1.35 -2.98
CA ARG A 170 2.05 2.03 -4.07
C ARG A 170 2.34 3.53 -3.99
N LEU A 171 2.72 4.12 -5.12
CA LEU A 171 2.86 5.56 -5.30
C LEU A 171 1.76 6.05 -6.23
N GLU A 172 1.05 7.09 -5.83
CA GLU A 172 0.15 7.87 -6.68
C GLU A 172 0.78 9.24 -6.89
N ILE A 173 1.31 9.47 -8.08
CA ILE A 173 2.03 10.70 -8.44
C ILE A 173 1.10 11.57 -9.28
N GLU A 174 0.89 12.80 -8.83
CA GLU A 174 0.12 13.83 -9.54
C GLU A 174 1.05 14.89 -10.14
N ASP A 175 0.60 15.61 -11.17
CA ASP A 175 1.33 16.76 -11.69
C ASP A 175 1.43 17.87 -10.62
N GLY A 176 2.60 18.51 -10.52
CA GLY A 176 2.80 19.61 -9.58
C GLY A 176 4.15 20.28 -9.68
N THR A 177 4.38 21.23 -8.79
CA THR A 177 5.57 22.07 -8.70
C THR A 177 6.21 21.96 -7.32
N ALA A 178 7.46 22.44 -7.19
CA ALA A 178 8.20 22.38 -5.95
C ALA A 178 7.43 22.96 -4.75
N GLY A 179 7.51 22.26 -3.62
CA GLY A 179 6.79 22.58 -2.38
C GLY A 179 5.33 22.14 -2.34
N GLN A 180 4.76 21.63 -3.44
CA GLN A 180 3.43 21.00 -3.42
C GLN A 180 3.54 19.53 -3.04
N ALA A 181 2.50 19.00 -2.38
CA ALA A 181 2.33 17.55 -2.22
C ALA A 181 1.97 16.97 -3.59
N VAL A 182 2.82 16.09 -4.11
CA VAL A 182 2.65 15.51 -5.46
C VAL A 182 2.66 13.98 -5.45
N VAL A 183 2.97 13.36 -4.32
CA VAL A 183 2.93 11.89 -4.16
C VAL A 183 2.05 11.56 -2.97
N THR A 184 1.12 10.62 -3.16
CA THR A 184 0.49 9.85 -2.08
C THR A 184 1.08 8.45 -2.07
N GLU A 185 1.49 7.98 -0.90
CA GLU A 185 2.25 6.75 -0.73
C GLU A 185 1.48 5.80 0.18
N TYR A 186 1.32 4.56 -0.24
CA TYR A 186 0.69 3.49 0.53
C TYR A 186 1.73 2.41 0.79
N SER A 187 2.17 2.30 2.03
CA SER A 187 3.10 1.28 2.50
C SER A 187 2.32 0.19 3.21
N LEU A 188 2.22 -0.98 2.58
CA LEU A 188 1.49 -2.13 3.07
C LEU A 188 2.47 -3.14 3.66
N LEU A 189 2.46 -3.24 4.98
CA LEU A 189 3.17 -4.25 5.77
C LEU A 189 2.16 -5.32 6.24
N ASP A 190 2.66 -6.38 6.88
CA ASP A 190 1.83 -7.49 7.35
C ASP A 190 0.74 -7.07 8.36
N SER A 191 1.03 -6.14 9.27
CA SER A 191 0.10 -5.73 10.34
C SER A 191 -0.27 -4.26 10.33
N VAL A 192 0.28 -3.47 9.40
CA VAL A 192 0.00 -2.05 9.28
C VAL A 192 0.00 -1.63 7.80
N MET A 193 -0.95 -0.78 7.43
CA MET A 193 -0.88 0.02 6.21
C MET A 193 -0.73 1.49 6.59
N CYS A 194 0.32 2.13 6.08
CA CYS A 194 0.58 3.55 6.26
C CYS A 194 0.21 4.30 4.98
N VAL A 195 -0.50 5.41 5.13
CA VAL A 195 -0.73 6.36 4.03
C VAL A 195 -0.03 7.66 4.39
N GLU A 196 0.80 8.16 3.49
CA GLU A 196 1.52 9.42 3.67
C GLU A 196 1.56 10.23 2.38
N GLY A 197 1.85 11.52 2.49
CA GLY A 197 2.06 12.40 1.35
C GLY A 197 3.50 12.87 1.28
N SER A 198 4.02 13.12 0.08
CA SER A 198 5.36 13.68 -0.12
C SER A 198 5.35 14.94 -0.99
N THR A 199 6.20 15.89 -0.62
CA THR A 199 6.32 17.18 -1.33
C THR A 199 7.48 17.17 -2.32
N LEU A 200 7.27 17.77 -3.50
CA LEU A 200 8.33 17.88 -4.51
C LEU A 200 9.43 18.84 -4.05
N VAL A 201 10.68 18.38 -4.05
CA VAL A 201 11.85 19.19 -3.69
C VAL A 201 12.63 19.59 -4.94
N SER A 202 12.94 18.64 -5.82
CA SER A 202 13.67 18.91 -7.07
C SER A 202 13.36 17.88 -8.17
N SER A 203 13.69 18.20 -9.42
CA SER A 203 13.41 17.33 -10.58
C SER A 203 14.60 17.21 -11.57
N ASN A 204 15.81 17.55 -11.13
CA ASN A 204 16.97 17.70 -12.03
C ASN A 204 17.60 16.35 -12.45
N ASN A 205 17.58 15.34 -11.56
CA ASN A 205 18.18 14.03 -11.77
C ASN A 205 17.22 12.93 -11.28
N GLY A 206 16.01 12.92 -11.84
CA GLY A 206 14.88 12.23 -11.23
C GLY A 206 14.11 13.17 -10.30
N MET A 207 13.00 12.67 -9.77
CA MET A 207 12.13 13.39 -8.86
C MET A 207 12.60 13.15 -7.42
N GLN A 208 12.96 14.22 -6.73
CA GLN A 208 13.27 14.19 -5.30
C GLN A 208 12.07 14.68 -4.53
N VAL A 209 11.60 13.89 -3.57
CA VAL A 209 10.48 14.24 -2.71
C VAL A 209 10.87 14.06 -1.24
N THR A 210 10.15 14.75 -0.36
CA THR A 210 10.31 14.57 1.09
C THR A 210 8.96 14.31 1.74
N GLY A 211 8.91 13.31 2.62
CA GLY A 211 7.69 12.95 3.34
C GLY A 211 7.15 14.13 4.16
N SER A 212 5.87 14.42 3.98
CA SER A 212 5.13 15.46 4.69
C SER A 212 4.43 14.95 5.96
N GLY A 213 4.50 13.64 6.20
CA GLY A 213 3.92 12.97 7.34
C GLY A 213 2.82 11.97 6.98
N VAL A 214 2.53 11.10 7.94
CA VAL A 214 1.49 10.08 7.83
C VAL A 214 0.11 10.71 7.96
N THR A 215 -0.74 10.50 6.96
CA THR A 215 -2.10 11.04 6.90
C THR A 215 -3.14 10.04 7.39
N SER A 216 -2.88 8.74 7.27
CA SER A 216 -3.77 7.68 7.75
C SER A 216 -3.01 6.39 8.07
N THR A 217 -3.56 5.61 8.99
CA THR A 217 -3.02 4.30 9.38
C THR A 217 -4.13 3.29 9.55
N PHE A 218 -3.82 2.05 9.16
CA PHE A 218 -4.72 0.90 9.31
C PHE A 218 -3.96 -0.23 9.99
N PRO A 219 -4.41 -0.74 11.14
CA PRO A 219 -5.51 -0.23 11.94
C PRO A 219 -5.25 1.20 12.46
N THR A 220 -6.32 1.92 12.79
CA THR A 220 -6.20 3.30 13.29
C THR A 220 -5.35 3.33 14.56
N GLY A 221 -4.38 4.25 14.59
CA GLY A 221 -3.48 4.43 15.74
C GLY A 221 -2.24 3.54 15.70
N ALA A 222 -2.07 2.73 14.66
CA ALA A 222 -0.78 2.10 14.39
C ALA A 222 0.31 3.18 14.20
N THR A 223 1.54 2.84 14.60
CA THR A 223 2.68 3.76 14.48
C THR A 223 3.36 3.56 13.14
N CYS A 224 3.44 4.63 12.35
CA CYS A 224 4.17 4.69 11.09
C CYS A 224 5.22 5.78 11.20
N ASN A 225 6.42 5.51 10.69
CA ASN A 225 7.45 6.52 10.52
C ASN A 225 7.39 7.01 9.08
N PRO A 226 7.14 8.30 8.83
CA PRO A 226 7.10 8.80 7.47
C PRO A 226 8.47 8.63 6.82
N PHE A 227 8.47 8.39 5.50
CA PHE A 227 9.72 8.40 4.76
C PHE A 227 10.36 9.79 4.80
N GLY A 228 11.70 9.81 4.83
CA GLY A 228 12.47 11.05 4.82
C GLY A 228 12.58 11.62 3.41
N GLU A 229 13.80 11.91 2.99
CA GLU A 229 14.09 12.18 1.58
C GLU A 229 13.96 10.90 0.75
N GLN A 230 13.42 11.05 -0.45
CA GLN A 230 13.20 9.96 -1.38
C GLN A 230 13.62 10.38 -2.79
N THR A 231 14.13 9.44 -3.56
CA THR A 231 14.49 9.63 -4.97
C THR A 231 13.67 8.68 -5.83
N ILE A 232 13.01 9.23 -6.84
CA ILE A 232 12.21 8.48 -7.81
C ILE A 232 12.82 8.75 -9.18
N THR A 233 13.20 7.69 -9.90
CA THR A 233 13.83 7.79 -11.22
C THR A 233 13.16 6.85 -12.22
N MET A 234 12.79 7.37 -13.38
CA MET A 234 12.25 6.55 -14.47
C MET A 234 13.32 5.65 -15.08
N GLN A 235 13.06 4.35 -15.18
CA GLN A 235 13.89 3.36 -15.84
C GLN A 235 13.09 2.62 -16.93
N GLY A 236 13.05 3.22 -18.12
CA GLY A 236 12.24 2.67 -19.21
C GLY A 236 10.74 2.83 -18.95
N THR A 237 10.08 1.77 -18.48
CA THR A 237 8.64 1.77 -18.15
C THR A 237 8.37 1.51 -16.66
N THR A 238 9.41 1.47 -15.83
CA THR A 238 9.30 1.32 -14.38
C THR A 238 9.80 2.58 -13.69
N LEU A 239 9.37 2.79 -12.45
CA LEU A 239 9.98 3.75 -11.54
C LEU A 239 10.90 3.02 -10.58
N HIS A 240 12.15 3.44 -10.55
CA HIS A 240 13.05 3.10 -9.46
C HIS A 240 12.82 4.08 -8.31
N TRP A 241 12.44 3.56 -7.15
CA TRP A 241 12.20 4.33 -5.93
C TRP A 241 13.24 3.97 -4.88
N GLU A 242 13.76 4.98 -4.18
CA GLU A 242 14.70 4.83 -3.06
C GLU A 242 14.36 5.75 -1.89
N SER A 243 14.46 5.25 -0.67
CA SER A 243 14.47 6.07 0.55
C SER A 243 15.39 5.46 1.61
N GLY A 244 16.53 6.12 1.86
CA GLY A 244 17.56 5.63 2.77
C GLY A 244 18.15 4.29 2.30
N ARG A 245 17.83 3.21 3.01
CA ARG A 245 18.29 1.85 2.67
C ARG A 245 17.26 1.01 1.89
N TRP A 246 16.08 1.57 1.66
CA TRP A 246 14.98 0.89 1.00
C TRP A 246 14.96 1.25 -0.48
N SER A 247 14.71 0.27 -1.34
CA SER A 247 14.50 0.50 -2.76
C SER A 247 13.52 -0.48 -3.39
N ALA A 248 12.92 -0.08 -4.50
CA ALA A 248 12.02 -0.90 -5.29
C ALA A 248 12.01 -0.47 -6.76
N ASP A 249 11.75 -1.43 -7.64
CA ASP A 249 11.32 -1.16 -9.01
C ASP A 249 9.80 -1.31 -9.10
N LEU A 250 9.13 -0.18 -9.30
CA LEU A 250 7.68 -0.07 -9.34
C LEU A 250 7.20 -0.12 -10.78
N SER A 251 6.20 -0.97 -11.03
CA SER A 251 5.53 -1.05 -12.33
C SER A 251 4.27 -0.19 -12.32
N PRO A 252 3.79 0.28 -13.50
CA PRO A 252 2.50 0.95 -13.59
C PRO A 252 1.39 0.06 -13.02
N SER A 253 0.55 0.61 -12.14
CA SER A 253 -0.65 -0.08 -11.67
C SER A 253 -1.71 -0.11 -12.78
N GLN A 254 -2.51 -1.18 -12.83
CA GLN A 254 -3.71 -1.19 -13.68
C GLN A 254 -4.83 -0.28 -13.15
N GLN A 255 -4.76 0.10 -11.88
CA GLN A 255 -5.67 1.05 -11.25
C GLN A 255 -5.08 2.45 -11.30
N ASP A 256 -5.64 3.31 -12.16
CA ASP A 256 -5.31 4.73 -12.24
C ASP A 256 -5.61 5.46 -10.90
N VAL A 257 -4.94 6.59 -10.69
CA VAL A 257 -5.17 7.47 -9.52
C VAL A 257 -6.65 7.88 -9.46
N GLY A 258 -7.27 7.75 -8.29
CA GLY A 258 -8.67 8.11 -8.07
C GLY A 258 -9.68 7.27 -8.85
N SER A 259 -9.28 6.11 -9.38
CA SER A 259 -10.16 5.18 -10.10
C SER A 259 -10.51 3.96 -9.26
N ASP A 260 -11.68 3.38 -9.56
CA ASP A 260 -12.14 2.15 -8.91
C ASP A 260 -11.18 0.98 -9.22
N GLY A 261 -10.73 0.31 -8.17
CA GLY A 261 -9.83 -0.83 -8.23
C GLY A 261 -10.51 -2.15 -7.94
N MET A 262 -11.79 -2.16 -7.59
CA MET A 262 -12.47 -3.38 -7.21
C MET A 262 -12.70 -4.29 -8.42
N PRO A 263 -12.16 -5.53 -8.45
CA PRO A 263 -12.28 -6.36 -9.64
C PRO A 263 -13.68 -6.89 -9.85
N TYR A 264 -14.16 -6.82 -11.09
CA TYR A 264 -15.51 -7.26 -11.45
C TYR A 264 -15.74 -8.77 -11.26
N ALA A 265 -14.67 -9.54 -11.15
CA ALA A 265 -14.77 -10.98 -10.89
C ALA A 265 -15.32 -11.28 -9.49
N ILE A 266 -15.05 -10.43 -8.50
CA ILE A 266 -15.35 -10.70 -7.09
C ILE A 266 -16.35 -9.72 -6.47
N PHE A 267 -16.50 -8.52 -7.04
CA PHE A 267 -17.50 -7.55 -6.55
C PHE A 267 -18.90 -8.18 -6.60
N THR A 268 -19.76 -7.94 -5.61
CA THR A 268 -21.10 -8.56 -5.44
C THR A 268 -21.16 -10.03 -5.02
N GLU A 269 -20.03 -10.73 -4.93
CA GLU A 269 -20.01 -12.12 -4.44
C GLU A 269 -19.71 -12.18 -2.95
N THR A 270 -20.28 -13.18 -2.26
CA THR A 270 -19.84 -13.53 -0.91
C THR A 270 -18.97 -14.78 -1.00
N PHE A 271 -17.85 -14.76 -0.30
CA PHE A 271 -17.00 -15.93 -0.15
C PHE A 271 -16.94 -16.38 1.31
N SER A 272 -16.88 -17.68 1.56
CA SER A 272 -16.79 -18.24 2.90
C SER A 272 -15.72 -19.32 3.00
N SER A 273 -14.96 -19.32 4.08
CA SER A 273 -14.13 -20.45 4.55
C SER A 273 -14.86 -21.15 5.71
N SER A 274 -14.17 -22.06 6.43
CA SER A 274 -14.72 -22.68 7.64
C SER A 274 -15.04 -21.67 8.75
N ASP A 275 -14.24 -20.60 8.82
CA ASP A 275 -14.19 -19.72 9.99
C ASP A 275 -14.50 -18.26 9.64
N LEU A 276 -14.43 -17.88 8.37
CA LEU A 276 -14.55 -16.50 7.91
C LEU A 276 -15.48 -16.38 6.72
N ARG A 277 -16.22 -15.29 6.67
CA ARG A 277 -17.05 -14.81 5.57
C ARG A 277 -16.47 -13.49 5.07
N PHE A 278 -16.42 -13.32 3.77
CA PHE A 278 -15.84 -12.18 3.07
C PHE A 278 -16.90 -11.57 2.17
N ASP A 279 -17.19 -10.30 2.40
CA ASP A 279 -18.13 -9.51 1.61
C ASP A 279 -17.34 -8.33 1.00
N PRO A 280 -16.89 -8.43 -0.27
CA PRO A 280 -16.22 -7.36 -1.00
C PRO A 280 -17.18 -6.21 -1.33
N GLU A 281 -16.65 -4.99 -1.32
CA GLU A 281 -17.35 -3.81 -1.80
C GLU A 281 -17.63 -3.88 -3.30
N THR A 282 -18.54 -3.05 -3.81
CA THR A 282 -18.79 -2.93 -5.25
C THR A 282 -17.81 -2.01 -5.95
N THR A 283 -17.26 -1.05 -5.21
CA THR A 283 -16.32 -0.05 -5.70
C THR A 283 -15.39 0.26 -4.55
N SER A 284 -14.10 0.40 -4.82
CA SER A 284 -13.16 0.77 -3.78
C SER A 284 -11.90 1.38 -4.38
N TYR A 285 -11.28 2.27 -3.63
CA TYR A 285 -10.10 3.02 -4.00
C TYR A 285 -8.97 2.70 -3.00
N PRO A 286 -7.71 3.01 -3.30
CA PRO A 286 -6.64 2.81 -2.34
C PRO A 286 -6.92 3.64 -1.07
N GLY A 287 -6.81 3.01 0.10
CA GLY A 287 -7.19 3.58 1.40
C GLY A 287 -8.66 3.40 1.79
N ASP A 288 -9.57 3.11 0.85
CA ASP A 288 -10.99 2.90 1.14
C ASP A 288 -11.29 1.45 1.52
N LEU A 289 -12.45 1.22 2.16
CA LEU A 289 -12.95 -0.11 2.47
C LEU A 289 -13.02 -0.97 1.20
N ALA A 290 -12.46 -2.17 1.25
CA ALA A 290 -12.46 -3.13 0.16
C ALA A 290 -13.26 -4.38 0.51
N LEU A 291 -13.09 -4.88 1.74
CA LEU A 291 -13.73 -6.09 2.23
C LEU A 291 -14.21 -5.87 3.66
N THR A 292 -15.43 -6.34 3.91
CA THR A 292 -15.86 -6.68 5.27
C THR A 292 -15.63 -8.16 5.51
N VAL A 293 -14.93 -8.49 6.58
CA VAL A 293 -14.70 -9.87 7.02
C VAL A 293 -15.50 -10.11 8.28
N THR A 294 -16.21 -11.22 8.37
CA THR A 294 -16.96 -11.62 9.58
C THR A 294 -16.61 -13.06 9.91
N ASN A 295 -16.44 -13.40 11.18
CA ASN A 295 -16.25 -14.80 11.53
C ASN A 295 -17.57 -15.60 11.46
N ALA A 296 -17.46 -16.93 11.38
CA ALA A 296 -18.60 -17.81 11.15
C ALA A 296 -19.72 -17.70 12.22
N ASP A 297 -19.37 -17.34 13.46
CA ASP A 297 -20.33 -17.13 14.55
C ASP A 297 -20.82 -15.67 14.72
N ASN A 298 -20.33 -14.77 13.86
CA ASN A 298 -20.58 -13.32 13.91
C ASN A 298 -20.17 -12.64 15.23
N SER A 299 -19.25 -13.24 16.01
CA SER A 299 -18.70 -12.59 17.20
C SER A 299 -17.67 -11.50 16.89
N CYS A 300 -17.12 -11.50 15.67
CA CYS A 300 -16.09 -10.57 15.21
C CYS A 300 -16.32 -10.14 13.77
N SER A 301 -16.08 -8.86 13.50
CA SER A 301 -16.07 -8.33 12.14
C SER A 301 -14.94 -7.32 11.96
N TRP A 302 -14.34 -7.30 10.76
CA TRP A 302 -13.22 -6.44 10.40
C TRP A 302 -13.48 -5.70 9.08
N SER A 303 -12.93 -4.49 8.96
CA SER A 303 -12.82 -3.74 7.70
C SER A 303 -11.39 -3.83 7.17
N GLN A 304 -11.20 -4.26 5.94
CA GLN A 304 -9.91 -4.25 5.26
C GLN A 304 -9.90 -3.17 4.18
N PRO A 305 -8.97 -2.20 4.22
CA PRO A 305 -8.85 -1.19 3.18
C PRO A 305 -8.15 -1.77 1.94
N MET A 306 -8.44 -1.25 0.75
CA MET A 306 -7.69 -1.62 -0.45
C MET A 306 -6.36 -0.86 -0.47
N MET A 307 -5.31 -1.54 -0.94
CA MET A 307 -4.06 -0.91 -1.32
C MET A 307 -3.91 -0.86 -2.84
N ASN A 308 -4.20 -1.97 -3.53
CA ASN A 308 -4.11 -2.04 -4.98
C ASN A 308 -5.04 -3.10 -5.55
N GLY A 309 -5.66 -2.79 -6.68
CA GLY A 309 -6.44 -3.73 -7.47
C GLY A 309 -6.45 -3.37 -8.96
N GLY A 310 -7.58 -3.62 -9.60
CA GLY A 310 -7.85 -3.29 -10.99
C GLY A 310 -9.08 -4.03 -11.49
N LEU A 311 -9.92 -3.38 -12.28
CA LEU A 311 -11.23 -3.93 -12.69
C LEU A 311 -11.17 -5.31 -13.37
N GLN A 312 -10.04 -5.64 -14.00
CA GLN A 312 -9.78 -6.91 -14.70
C GLN A 312 -8.65 -7.73 -14.06
N GLU A 313 -8.14 -7.29 -12.91
CA GLU A 313 -7.09 -8.02 -12.21
C GLU A 313 -7.64 -9.30 -11.60
N THR A 314 -6.75 -10.28 -11.45
CA THR A 314 -7.04 -11.53 -10.72
C THR A 314 -6.44 -11.53 -9.31
N THR A 315 -5.91 -10.39 -8.89
CA THR A 315 -5.28 -10.19 -7.60
C THR A 315 -5.63 -8.81 -7.03
N ILE A 316 -5.92 -8.75 -5.73
CA ILE A 316 -5.97 -7.49 -4.96
C ILE A 316 -5.06 -7.56 -3.75
N TYR A 317 -4.58 -6.40 -3.31
CA TYR A 317 -3.84 -6.21 -2.08
C TYR A 317 -4.70 -5.41 -1.12
N VAL A 318 -4.89 -5.94 0.08
CA VAL A 318 -5.70 -5.32 1.12
C VAL A 318 -4.93 -5.20 2.42
N GLY A 319 -5.16 -4.09 3.10
CA GLY A 319 -4.59 -3.76 4.40
C GLY A 319 -5.04 -4.69 5.52
N PRO A 320 -4.43 -4.54 6.70
CA PRO A 320 -4.82 -5.29 7.87
C PRO A 320 -6.26 -4.94 8.26
N GLY A 321 -6.97 -5.93 8.81
CA GLY A 321 -8.36 -5.78 9.22
C GLY A 321 -8.49 -4.97 10.51
N SER A 322 -9.11 -3.80 10.42
CA SER A 322 -9.50 -3.03 11.60
C SER A 322 -10.78 -3.62 12.19
N VAL A 323 -10.81 -3.87 13.50
CA VAL A 323 -11.98 -4.46 14.18
C VAL A 323 -13.14 -3.47 14.14
N LEU A 324 -14.24 -3.88 13.51
CA LEU A 324 -15.51 -3.16 13.48
C LEU A 324 -16.41 -3.53 14.66
N SER A 325 -16.38 -4.80 15.07
CA SER A 325 -17.13 -5.32 16.23
C SER A 325 -16.47 -6.56 16.81
N GLY A 326 -16.71 -6.81 18.11
CA GLY A 326 -16.11 -7.92 18.86
C GLY A 326 -14.88 -7.51 19.68
N ASP A 327 -14.29 -8.50 20.37
CA ASP A 327 -13.01 -8.39 21.07
C ASP A 327 -12.04 -9.39 20.42
N CYS A 328 -11.40 -8.95 19.34
CA CYS A 328 -10.69 -9.79 18.39
C CYS A 328 -9.35 -9.15 18.05
N ASP A 329 -8.38 -9.99 17.72
CA ASP A 329 -7.14 -9.49 17.11
C ASP A 329 -7.42 -8.94 15.70
N ALA A 330 -6.61 -7.97 15.27
CA ALA A 330 -6.65 -7.47 13.91
C ALA A 330 -6.24 -8.57 12.91
N LEU A 331 -6.88 -8.61 11.74
CA LEU A 331 -6.44 -9.49 10.66
C LEU A 331 -5.17 -8.93 10.01
N PRO A 332 -4.26 -9.78 9.49
CA PRO A 332 -3.11 -9.30 8.76
C PRO A 332 -3.52 -8.77 7.37
N SER A 333 -2.55 -8.17 6.68
CA SER A 333 -2.66 -7.80 5.28
C SER A 333 -2.63 -9.03 4.38
N TYR A 334 -3.40 -8.98 3.30
CA TYR A 334 -3.53 -10.09 2.36
C TYR A 334 -3.28 -9.66 0.92
N ARG A 335 -2.61 -10.54 0.18
CA ARG A 335 -2.78 -10.67 -1.27
C ARG A 335 -3.88 -11.70 -1.50
N ILE A 336 -4.96 -11.30 -2.15
CA ILE A 336 -6.09 -12.18 -2.48
C ILE A 336 -6.05 -12.44 -3.98
N SER A 337 -6.04 -13.70 -4.40
CA SER A 337 -5.99 -14.06 -5.82
C SER A 337 -6.96 -15.17 -6.19
N TRP A 338 -7.35 -15.22 -7.46
CA TRP A 338 -8.20 -16.26 -8.03
C TRP A 338 -7.74 -16.65 -9.43
N PRO A 339 -8.11 -17.85 -9.91
CA PRO A 339 -7.86 -18.20 -11.30
C PRO A 339 -8.63 -17.28 -12.24
N GLU A 340 -8.02 -16.97 -13.39
CA GLU A 340 -8.70 -16.23 -14.46
C GLU A 340 -9.98 -16.95 -14.88
N THR A 341 -11.07 -16.19 -14.94
CA THR A 341 -12.36 -16.67 -15.39
C THR A 341 -12.64 -16.09 -16.76
N ASN A 342 -13.17 -16.90 -17.68
CA ASN A 342 -13.59 -16.43 -19.02
C ASN A 342 -14.90 -15.62 -18.94
N GLY A 343 -14.91 -14.52 -18.16
CA GLY A 343 -16.08 -13.69 -17.87
C GLY A 343 -17.01 -14.23 -16.79
N GLY A 344 -16.60 -15.28 -16.07
CA GLY A 344 -17.34 -15.87 -14.96
C GLY A 344 -16.95 -15.30 -13.60
N LYS A 345 -17.71 -15.62 -12.56
CA LYS A 345 -17.33 -15.38 -11.17
C LYS A 345 -16.45 -16.54 -10.70
N PRO A 346 -15.36 -16.32 -9.94
CA PRO A 346 -14.52 -17.40 -9.47
C PRO A 346 -15.32 -18.22 -8.44
N SER A 347 -15.17 -19.54 -8.51
CA SER A 347 -15.80 -20.44 -7.52
C SER A 347 -15.07 -20.40 -6.18
N GLN A 348 -13.82 -19.91 -6.17
CA GLN A 348 -13.02 -19.76 -4.96
C GLN A 348 -11.98 -18.65 -5.12
N ILE A 349 -11.57 -18.07 -3.99
CA ILE A 349 -10.48 -17.12 -3.86
C ILE A 349 -9.46 -17.64 -2.83
N GLN A 350 -8.19 -17.29 -3.01
CA GLN A 350 -7.08 -17.70 -2.15
C GLN A 350 -6.50 -16.50 -1.43
N PHE A 351 -6.23 -16.64 -0.14
CA PHE A 351 -5.67 -15.60 0.71
C PHE A 351 -4.23 -15.93 1.03
N PHE A 352 -3.31 -15.04 0.67
CA PHE A 352 -1.89 -15.13 0.97
C PHE A 352 -1.56 -14.02 1.94
N ARG A 353 -1.14 -14.37 3.15
CA ARG A 353 -0.58 -13.39 4.08
C ARG A 353 0.56 -12.66 3.39
N LEU A 354 0.68 -11.34 3.57
CA LEU A 354 1.68 -10.56 2.86
C LEU A 354 3.10 -11.10 3.13
N GLY A 355 3.90 -11.27 2.07
CA GLY A 355 5.23 -11.89 2.14
C GLY A 355 5.23 -13.42 2.16
N SER A 356 4.06 -14.08 2.13
CA SER A 356 3.94 -15.53 1.98
C SER A 356 3.77 -15.95 0.52
N ASP A 357 4.53 -16.96 0.10
CA ASP A 357 4.37 -17.63 -1.20
C ASP A 357 3.27 -18.70 -1.20
N SER A 358 2.71 -19.02 -0.04
CA SER A 358 1.67 -20.03 0.12
C SER A 358 0.36 -19.43 0.62
N ALA A 359 -0.75 -19.95 0.09
CA ALA A 359 -2.07 -19.55 0.53
C ALA A 359 -2.28 -20.02 1.99
N GLU A 360 -2.68 -19.10 2.85
CA GLU A 360 -3.04 -19.39 4.24
C GLU A 360 -4.37 -20.16 4.30
N PHE A 361 -5.34 -19.71 3.49
CA PHE A 361 -6.63 -20.39 3.34
C PHE A 361 -7.28 -20.09 1.99
N THR A 362 -8.37 -20.79 1.71
CA THR A 362 -9.21 -20.61 0.51
C THR A 362 -10.65 -20.40 0.95
N ALA A 363 -11.34 -19.44 0.34
CA ALA A 363 -12.77 -19.21 0.55
C ALA A 363 -13.54 -19.59 -0.71
N GLN A 364 -14.66 -20.29 -0.55
CA GLN A 364 -15.55 -20.72 -1.62
C GLN A 364 -16.62 -19.65 -1.86
N ASN A 365 -17.02 -19.47 -3.11
CA ASN A 365 -18.14 -18.60 -3.44
C ASN A 365 -19.45 -19.23 -2.95
N ASP A 366 -20.23 -18.50 -2.16
CA ASP A 366 -21.51 -18.96 -1.62
C ASP A 366 -22.56 -19.24 -2.71
N ASN A 367 -22.41 -18.63 -3.90
CA ASN A 367 -23.28 -18.79 -5.06
C ASN A 367 -22.73 -19.75 -6.13
N GLY A 368 -21.55 -20.34 -5.90
CA GLY A 368 -20.73 -21.05 -6.89
C GLY A 368 -21.08 -22.50 -7.21
#